data_AF-A0A4R0K556-F1
#
_entry.id   AF-A0A4R0K556-F1
#
_cell.length_a   1.000
_cell.length_b   1.000
_cell.length_c   1.000
_cell.angle_alpha   90.00
_cell.angle_beta   90.00
_cell.angle_gamma   90.00
#
_symmetry.space_group_name_H-M   'P 1'
#
loop_
_entity.id
_entity.type
_entity.pdbx_description
1 polymer ?
#
loop_
_entity_poly.entity_id
_entity_poly.type
_entity_poly.pdbx_seq_one_letter_code
_entity_poly.pdbx_strand_id
1 'polypeptide(L)'
;MLHRLLCTNCCFPWSTARSEARRVGTRWGSRSTSVPGPPEPPDPDAAATPHRSRPAVRVTSGRPPDEAGPEVIEHLFEHWKRIAARRQSSTARKPGAPPRDRSGRQTGCTEALTKGRTVKKRAALVTAAAVAVVVAAVALPLFQPWRLFTDTVVDEALPGAVPISTQTSSTTPPTVSVAPKQVPPTPKVLLTGKLITHEHETSGTVAVLRLPDGSRVLRIENLDTSDGPDLKVWLSDANVVPGRAGWHLFDDGQYRSLGSLKGNHGNQNYPVPAGVTLDDFRSVAIWCDRFNVSFGAAELKPA
;
A
#
# COMPACT_ATOMS: atom_id res chain seq x y z
N MET A 1 75.02 25.28 5.34
CA MET A 1 74.42 23.93 5.44
C MET A 1 73.30 23.89 4.38
N LEU A 2 73.58 23.73 3.07
CA LEU A 2 73.78 22.47 2.30
C LEU A 2 72.76 21.38 2.67
N HIS A 3 71.96 20.70 1.82
CA HIS A 3 71.96 20.35 0.39
C HIS A 3 70.53 19.85 0.00
N ARG A 4 69.88 20.28 -1.10
CA ARG A 4 69.62 19.59 -2.41
C ARG A 4 69.83 18.05 -2.50
N LEU A 5 68.86 17.32 -3.10
CA LEU A 5 68.93 16.26 -4.17
C LEU A 5 67.60 15.46 -4.19
N LEU A 6 66.74 15.43 -5.23
CA LEU A 6 66.80 14.89 -6.61
C LEU A 6 66.81 13.36 -6.77
N CYS A 7 65.91 12.88 -7.64
CA CYS A 7 65.96 11.72 -8.58
C CYS A 7 64.87 10.65 -8.40
N THR A 8 64.37 9.90 -9.39
CA THR A 8 64.25 9.93 -10.88
C THR A 8 63.74 8.52 -11.27
N ASN A 9 62.91 8.45 -12.33
CA ASN A 9 62.57 7.32 -13.23
C ASN A 9 63.04 5.87 -12.96
N CYS A 10 62.12 4.93 -13.30
CA CYS A 10 62.32 3.78 -14.19
C CYS A 10 60.92 3.41 -14.78
N CYS A 11 60.62 3.45 -16.10
CA CYS A 11 61.08 2.59 -17.23
C CYS A 11 60.92 1.08 -16.92
N PHE A 12 60.36 0.17 -17.73
CA PHE A 12 60.18 0.06 -19.19
C PHE A 12 59.23 -1.15 -19.51
N PRO A 13 58.79 -1.36 -20.78
CA PRO A 13 57.80 -2.36 -21.22
C PRO A 13 58.42 -3.58 -21.96
N TRP A 14 57.58 -4.56 -22.34
CA TRP A 14 57.95 -5.71 -23.19
C TRP A 14 56.67 -6.25 -23.88
N SER A 15 56.69 -7.01 -24.98
CA SER A 15 57.06 -6.70 -26.37
C SER A 15 56.35 -7.73 -27.28
N THR A 16 55.90 -7.30 -28.46
CA THR A 16 55.83 -7.99 -29.78
C THR A 16 55.65 -9.52 -29.92
N ALA A 17 54.68 -9.92 -30.75
CA ALA A 17 54.83 -10.76 -31.97
C ALA A 17 53.43 -10.86 -32.67
N ARG A 18 53.15 -10.30 -33.86
CA ARG A 18 53.61 -10.51 -35.26
C ARG A 18 52.91 -11.68 -35.99
N SER A 19 52.37 -11.34 -37.18
CA SER A 19 51.97 -12.18 -38.34
C SER A 19 50.70 -13.03 -38.15
N GLU A 20 49.82 -13.29 -39.13
CA GLU A 20 49.96 -13.30 -40.58
C GLU A 20 48.57 -13.27 -41.25
N ALA A 21 48.52 -12.74 -42.47
CA ALA A 21 47.33 -12.65 -43.30
C ALA A 21 46.95 -13.99 -43.95
N ARG A 22 45.65 -14.21 -44.23
CA ARG A 22 45.24 -14.95 -45.43
C ARG A 22 43.84 -14.52 -45.90
N ARG A 23 43.80 -13.95 -47.11
CA ARG A 23 42.60 -13.75 -47.94
C ARG A 23 42.04 -15.11 -48.37
N VAL A 24 40.74 -15.20 -48.65
CA VAL A 24 40.16 -15.70 -49.92
C VAL A 24 38.67 -15.28 -49.93
N GLY A 25 38.22 -14.71 -51.05
CA GLY A 25 36.82 -14.37 -51.28
C GLY A 25 36.12 -15.30 -52.27
N THR A 26 34.90 -14.88 -52.64
CA THR A 26 33.96 -15.43 -53.65
C THR A 26 33.26 -16.74 -53.21
N ARG A 27 32.01 -17.04 -53.55
CA ARG A 27 31.24 -16.75 -54.76
C ARG A 27 29.77 -17.19 -54.59
N TRP A 28 28.84 -16.40 -55.12
CA TRP A 28 27.58 -16.78 -55.82
C TRP A 28 26.38 -17.41 -55.08
N GLY A 29 25.19 -16.95 -55.50
CA GLY A 29 24.03 -17.83 -55.68
C GLY A 29 22.67 -17.17 -55.52
N SER A 30 22.21 -16.42 -56.53
CA SER A 30 20.80 -16.03 -56.69
C SER A 30 19.97 -17.21 -57.17
N ARG A 31 18.79 -17.42 -56.57
CA ARG A 31 17.72 -18.20 -57.19
C ARG A 31 16.36 -17.70 -56.73
N SER A 32 15.61 -17.17 -57.69
CA SER A 32 14.22 -16.74 -57.58
C SER A 32 13.30 -17.92 -57.85
N THR A 33 12.30 -18.15 -57.02
CA THR A 33 11.15 -19.01 -57.33
C THR A 33 9.86 -18.34 -56.89
N SER A 34 8.87 -18.47 -57.75
CA SER A 34 7.59 -17.76 -57.84
C SER A 34 6.58 -18.09 -56.73
N VAL A 35 5.72 -17.11 -56.47
CA VAL A 35 4.61 -17.07 -55.50
C VAL A 35 3.32 -17.67 -56.11
N PRO A 36 2.52 -18.44 -55.35
CA PRO A 36 1.08 -18.59 -55.58
C PRO A 36 0.27 -17.65 -54.68
N GLY A 37 -0.76 -17.00 -55.24
CA GLY A 37 -1.63 -16.03 -54.55
C GLY A 37 -2.62 -16.66 -53.54
N PRO A 38 -3.16 -15.87 -52.61
CA PRO A 38 -4.07 -16.34 -51.56
C PRO A 38 -5.55 -16.43 -52.02
N PRO A 39 -6.38 -17.29 -51.38
CA PRO A 39 -7.81 -17.41 -51.68
C PRO A 39 -8.66 -16.31 -51.03
N GLU A 40 -9.78 -15.96 -51.69
CA GLU A 40 -10.77 -14.96 -51.25
C GLU A 40 -11.52 -15.35 -49.95
N PRO A 41 -11.93 -14.37 -49.13
CA PRO A 41 -12.76 -14.60 -47.94
C PRO A 41 -14.27 -14.69 -48.26
N PRO A 42 -15.05 -15.43 -47.45
CA PRO A 42 -16.50 -15.61 -47.67
C PRO A 42 -17.36 -14.45 -47.15
N ASP A 43 -18.51 -14.28 -47.81
CA ASP A 43 -19.52 -13.22 -47.66
C ASP A 43 -20.15 -13.09 -46.25
N PRO A 44 -20.49 -11.86 -45.81
CA PRO A 44 -21.09 -11.60 -44.48
C PRO A 44 -22.63 -11.64 -44.37
N ASP A 45 -23.38 -12.09 -45.38
CA ASP A 45 -24.86 -12.04 -45.37
C ASP A 45 -25.55 -13.36 -44.98
N ALA A 46 -25.37 -13.83 -43.74
CA ALA A 46 -26.19 -14.90 -43.16
C ALA A 46 -26.91 -14.41 -41.89
N ALA A 47 -28.11 -13.87 -42.10
CA ALA A 47 -29.02 -13.39 -41.09
C ALA A 47 -29.73 -14.52 -40.29
N ALA A 48 -29.91 -14.25 -38.99
CA ALA A 48 -31.08 -14.50 -38.13
C ALA A 48 -31.79 -15.88 -38.11
N THR A 49 -31.85 -16.51 -36.92
CA THR A 49 -33.09 -17.09 -36.36
C THR A 49 -32.98 -17.20 -34.81
N PRO A 50 -34.04 -16.89 -34.03
CA PRO A 50 -33.98 -16.79 -32.56
C PRO A 50 -34.43 -18.10 -31.86
N HIS A 51 -33.72 -18.51 -30.81
CA HIS A 51 -34.16 -19.60 -29.91
C HIS A 51 -34.46 -19.11 -28.49
N ARG A 52 -35.76 -18.89 -28.27
CA ARG A 52 -36.59 -19.31 -27.14
C ARG A 52 -35.98 -19.34 -25.72
N SER A 53 -36.43 -18.35 -24.95
CA SER A 53 -36.55 -18.17 -23.50
C SER A 53 -36.52 -19.43 -22.61
N ARG A 54 -35.71 -19.37 -21.54
CA ARG A 54 -35.92 -20.09 -20.26
C ARG A 54 -35.95 -19.09 -19.10
N PRO A 55 -36.77 -19.33 -18.06
CA PRO A 55 -37.17 -18.32 -17.09
C PRO A 55 -36.09 -17.95 -16.08
N ALA A 56 -36.18 -16.71 -15.61
CA ALA A 56 -35.28 -16.05 -14.67
C ALA A 56 -35.13 -16.82 -13.35
N VAL A 57 -33.88 -17.21 -13.04
CA VAL A 57 -33.47 -17.50 -11.67
C VAL A 57 -33.14 -16.17 -11.02
N ARG A 58 -33.98 -15.76 -10.06
CA ARG A 58 -33.75 -14.61 -9.20
C ARG A 58 -32.53 -14.92 -8.32
N VAL A 59 -31.35 -14.54 -8.79
CA VAL A 59 -30.15 -14.43 -7.96
C VAL A 59 -30.32 -13.16 -7.15
N THR A 60 -30.70 -13.30 -5.89
CA THR A 60 -30.60 -12.20 -4.94
C THR A 60 -29.12 -11.91 -4.76
N SER A 61 -28.66 -10.79 -5.34
CA SER A 61 -27.38 -10.19 -5.01
C SER A 61 -27.35 -9.95 -3.50
N GLY A 62 -26.52 -10.72 -2.79
CA GLY A 62 -26.15 -10.42 -1.42
C GLY A 62 -25.52 -9.04 -1.37
N ARG A 63 -26.01 -8.22 -0.45
CA ARG A 63 -25.53 -6.86 -0.16
C ARG A 63 -24.05 -6.93 0.28
N PRO A 64 -23.19 -6.00 -0.15
CA PRO A 64 -21.83 -5.87 0.38
C PRO A 64 -21.85 -5.55 1.90
N PRO A 65 -20.80 -5.94 2.65
CA PRO A 65 -20.73 -5.76 4.10
C PRO A 65 -20.17 -4.37 4.42
N ASP A 66 -20.93 -3.33 4.09
CA ASP A 66 -20.59 -1.94 4.39
C ASP A 66 -21.84 -1.15 4.81
N GLU A 67 -22.67 -1.76 5.66
CA GLU A 67 -23.70 -1.04 6.43
C GLU A 67 -24.20 -1.93 7.59
N ALA A 68 -23.31 -2.24 8.54
CA ALA A 68 -23.71 -2.83 9.81
C ALA A 68 -24.18 -1.71 10.76
N GLY A 69 -25.44 -1.29 10.57
CA GLY A 69 -26.13 -0.42 11.52
C GLY A 69 -26.32 -1.08 12.90
N PRO A 70 -26.67 -0.29 13.93
CA PRO A 70 -26.67 -0.69 15.35
C PRO A 70 -27.63 -1.84 15.75
N GLU A 71 -28.40 -2.42 14.84
CA GLU A 71 -29.39 -3.47 15.16
C GLU A 71 -28.78 -4.82 15.58
N VAL A 72 -27.54 -5.13 15.17
CA VAL A 72 -26.89 -6.41 15.55
C VAL A 72 -26.50 -6.42 17.04
N ILE A 73 -26.22 -5.24 17.61
CA ILE A 73 -25.86 -5.08 19.02
C ILE A 73 -27.11 -5.22 19.91
N GLU A 74 -28.27 -4.77 19.42
CA GLU A 74 -29.53 -4.84 20.15
C GLU A 74 -30.07 -6.27 20.24
N HIS A 75 -29.92 -7.06 19.17
CA HIS A 75 -30.32 -8.48 19.15
C HIS A 75 -29.45 -9.36 20.07
N LEU A 76 -28.17 -9.02 20.25
CA LEU A 76 -27.29 -9.70 21.20
C LEU A 76 -27.66 -9.37 22.65
N PHE A 77 -28.11 -8.14 22.91
CA PHE A 77 -28.53 -7.67 24.23
C PHE A 77 -29.84 -8.35 24.69
N GLU A 78 -30.83 -8.51 23.80
CA GLU A 78 -32.08 -9.21 24.12
C GLU A 78 -31.92 -10.73 24.24
N HIS A 79 -30.97 -11.34 23.53
CA HIS A 79 -30.64 -12.75 23.71
C HIS A 79 -30.03 -13.01 25.10
N TRP A 80 -29.21 -12.08 25.61
CA TRP A 80 -28.58 -12.20 26.92
C TRP A 80 -29.56 -11.99 28.09
N LYS A 81 -30.53 -11.07 27.95
CA LYS A 81 -31.61 -10.90 28.94
C LYS A 81 -32.44 -12.17 29.11
N ARG A 82 -32.70 -12.92 28.03
CA ARG A 82 -33.43 -14.20 28.07
C ARG A 82 -32.64 -15.34 28.72
N ILE A 83 -31.31 -15.29 28.70
CA ILE A 83 -30.44 -16.27 29.38
C ILE A 83 -30.32 -15.96 30.88
N ALA A 84 -30.26 -14.68 31.26
CA ALA A 84 -30.21 -14.26 32.67
C ALA A 84 -31.49 -14.60 33.44
N ALA A 85 -32.66 -14.54 32.80
CA ALA A 85 -33.96 -14.84 33.42
C ALA A 85 -34.15 -16.33 33.78
N ARG A 86 -33.48 -17.27 33.09
CA ARG A 86 -33.59 -18.73 33.38
C ARG A 86 -32.77 -19.17 34.59
N ARG A 87 -31.89 -18.32 35.13
CA ARG A 87 -31.03 -18.66 36.27
C ARG A 87 -31.61 -18.27 37.63
N GLN A 88 -32.73 -17.54 37.66
CA GLN A 88 -33.39 -17.10 38.89
C GLN A 88 -34.62 -17.95 39.27
N SER A 89 -35.08 -18.85 38.40
CA SER A 89 -36.27 -19.68 38.63
C SER A 89 -35.99 -21.03 39.30
N SER A 90 -34.76 -21.36 39.69
CA SER A 90 -34.42 -22.67 40.29
C SER A 90 -34.34 -22.71 41.83
N THR A 91 -34.80 -21.67 42.55
CA THR A 91 -34.81 -21.66 44.03
C THR A 91 -36.21 -21.68 44.66
N ALA A 92 -37.27 -21.93 43.88
CA ALA A 92 -38.61 -22.14 44.42
C ALA A 92 -38.73 -23.54 45.07
N ARG A 93 -38.49 -23.59 46.38
CA ARG A 93 -38.71 -24.76 47.26
C ARG A 93 -40.22 -24.97 47.42
N LYS A 94 -40.74 -26.14 47.02
CA LYS A 94 -42.12 -26.59 47.34
C LYS A 94 -42.31 -26.65 48.88
N PRO A 95 -43.37 -26.07 49.46
CA PRO A 95 -43.74 -26.34 50.84
C PRO A 95 -44.60 -27.60 50.92
N GLY A 96 -44.24 -28.55 51.78
CA GLY A 96 -45.08 -29.70 52.15
C GLY A 96 -44.41 -31.06 51.98
N ALA A 97 -43.56 -31.44 52.93
CA ALA A 97 -43.20 -32.84 53.19
C ALA A 97 -42.91 -33.01 54.69
N PRO A 98 -43.42 -34.06 55.36
CA PRO A 98 -43.28 -34.25 56.80
C PRO A 98 -41.84 -34.59 57.22
N PRO A 99 -41.46 -34.32 58.48
CA PRO A 99 -40.08 -34.45 58.92
C PRO A 99 -39.68 -35.92 59.01
N ARG A 100 -38.63 -36.29 58.26
CA ARG A 100 -37.85 -37.49 58.56
C ARG A 100 -36.72 -37.09 59.50
N ASP A 101 -36.79 -37.65 60.70
CA ASP A 101 -35.70 -37.68 61.66
C ASP A 101 -34.45 -38.26 61.00
N ARG A 102 -33.37 -37.50 61.05
CA ARG A 102 -32.04 -37.96 60.65
C ARG A 102 -31.01 -37.33 61.56
N SER A 103 -30.82 -37.99 62.71
CA SER A 103 -29.56 -37.96 63.43
C SER A 103 -28.42 -38.27 62.45
N GLY A 104 -27.40 -37.41 62.42
CA GLY A 104 -26.28 -37.63 61.50
C GLY A 104 -25.44 -36.39 61.21
N ARG A 105 -24.51 -36.11 62.12
CA ARG A 105 -23.15 -35.63 61.81
C ARG A 105 -23.03 -34.20 61.26
N GLN A 106 -22.83 -33.26 62.19
CA GLN A 106 -22.19 -31.97 61.94
C GLN A 106 -20.73 -32.17 61.49
N THR A 107 -20.49 -32.24 60.19
CA THR A 107 -19.19 -31.93 59.56
C THR A 107 -19.49 -31.15 58.29
N GLY A 108 -19.46 -29.82 58.35
CA GLY A 108 -19.79 -29.01 57.16
C GLY A 108 -19.68 -27.49 57.28
N CYS A 109 -19.42 -26.92 58.46
CA CYS A 109 -19.29 -25.45 58.58
C CYS A 109 -17.97 -24.88 58.05
N THR A 110 -16.96 -25.70 57.74
CA THR A 110 -15.67 -25.24 57.20
C THR A 110 -15.56 -25.28 55.68
N GLU A 111 -16.37 -26.07 54.97
CA GLU A 111 -16.32 -26.18 53.49
C GLU A 111 -17.13 -25.11 52.74
N ALA A 112 -18.16 -24.53 53.37
CA ALA A 112 -19.00 -23.52 52.71
C ALA A 112 -18.31 -22.15 52.56
N LEU A 113 -17.39 -21.80 53.46
CA LEU A 113 -16.70 -20.51 53.46
C LEU A 113 -15.58 -20.41 52.42
N THR A 114 -14.91 -21.53 52.11
CA THR A 114 -13.89 -21.62 51.05
C THR A 114 -14.51 -21.60 49.64
N LYS A 115 -15.71 -22.18 49.47
CA LYS A 115 -16.43 -22.24 48.19
C LYS A 115 -16.96 -20.87 47.74
N GLY A 116 -17.44 -20.03 48.66
CA GLY A 116 -17.89 -18.66 48.34
C GLY A 116 -16.76 -17.69 47.96
N ARG A 117 -15.56 -17.87 48.52
CA ARG A 117 -14.39 -17.03 48.25
C ARG A 117 -13.75 -17.32 46.89
N THR A 118 -13.77 -18.57 46.45
CA THR A 118 -13.22 -18.99 45.15
C THR A 118 -14.10 -18.58 43.96
N VAL A 119 -15.43 -18.60 44.10
CA VAL A 119 -16.36 -18.13 43.05
C VAL A 119 -16.26 -16.61 42.83
N LYS A 120 -16.18 -15.82 43.91
CA LYS A 120 -16.00 -14.35 43.80
C LYS A 120 -14.66 -13.97 43.16
N LYS A 121 -13.58 -14.69 43.47
CA LYS A 121 -12.26 -14.51 42.82
C LYS A 121 -12.28 -14.83 41.33
N ARG A 122 -12.97 -15.91 40.92
CA ARG A 122 -13.13 -16.28 39.50
C ARG A 122 -13.95 -15.24 38.74
N ALA A 123 -15.04 -14.75 39.33
CA ALA A 123 -15.84 -13.68 38.73
C ALA A 123 -15.02 -12.39 38.54
N ALA A 124 -14.25 -11.98 39.56
CA ALA A 124 -13.38 -10.81 39.47
C ALA A 124 -12.28 -10.97 38.41
N LEU A 125 -11.68 -12.16 38.29
CA LEU A 125 -10.69 -12.46 37.23
C LEU A 125 -11.32 -12.39 35.83
N VAL A 126 -12.52 -12.93 35.65
CA VAL A 126 -13.22 -12.84 34.36
C VAL A 126 -13.57 -11.40 34.02
N THR A 127 -14.04 -10.61 34.98
CA THR A 127 -14.31 -9.18 34.76
C THR A 127 -13.02 -8.42 34.43
N ALA A 128 -11.92 -8.65 35.15
CA ALA A 128 -10.64 -8.01 34.87
C ALA A 128 -10.11 -8.40 33.48
N ALA A 129 -10.22 -9.67 33.09
CA ALA A 129 -9.84 -10.13 31.75
C ALA A 129 -10.71 -9.49 30.67
N ALA A 130 -12.02 -9.39 30.87
CA ALA A 130 -12.92 -8.72 29.95
C ALA A 130 -12.57 -7.22 29.79
N VAL A 131 -12.29 -6.52 30.89
CA VAL A 131 -11.82 -5.13 30.85
C VAL A 131 -10.49 -5.02 30.11
N ALA A 132 -9.54 -5.91 30.39
CA ALA A 132 -8.24 -5.91 29.69
C ALA A 132 -8.40 -6.13 28.18
N VAL A 133 -9.30 -7.01 27.75
CA VAL A 133 -9.61 -7.21 26.33
C VAL A 133 -10.22 -5.96 25.71
N VAL A 134 -11.14 -5.29 26.40
CA VAL A 134 -11.73 -4.03 25.91
C VAL A 134 -10.66 -2.94 25.81
N VAL A 135 -9.80 -2.79 26.83
CA VAL A 135 -8.69 -1.84 26.80
C VAL A 135 -7.73 -2.15 25.66
N ALA A 136 -7.36 -3.42 25.46
CA ALA A 136 -6.50 -3.82 24.35
C ALA A 136 -7.15 -3.56 22.98
N ALA A 137 -8.45 -3.85 22.83
CA ALA A 137 -9.20 -3.60 21.61
C ALA A 137 -9.27 -2.11 21.24
N VAL A 138 -9.19 -1.21 22.23
CA VAL A 138 -9.11 0.24 22.01
C VAL A 138 -7.66 0.70 21.81
N ALA A 139 -6.72 0.22 22.63
CA ALA A 139 -5.33 0.67 22.61
C ALA A 139 -4.59 0.23 21.33
N LEU A 140 -4.78 -1.02 20.89
CA LEU A 140 -4.11 -1.55 19.69
C LEU A 140 -4.35 -0.70 18.43
N PRO A 141 -5.59 -0.36 18.04
CA PRO A 141 -5.84 0.49 16.87
C PRO A 141 -5.42 1.96 17.04
N LEU A 142 -5.34 2.48 18.26
CA LEU A 142 -4.84 3.84 18.51
C LEU A 142 -3.33 3.94 18.37
N PHE A 143 -2.59 2.95 18.91
CA PHE A 143 -1.12 2.95 18.88
C PHE A 143 -0.56 2.37 17.58
N GLN A 144 -1.26 1.43 16.95
CA GLN A 144 -0.85 0.74 15.72
C GLN A 144 0.58 0.16 15.78
N PRO A 145 0.94 -0.62 16.82
CA PRO A 145 2.31 -1.12 17.00
C PRO A 145 2.81 -2.00 15.85
N TRP A 146 1.91 -2.54 15.02
CA TRP A 146 2.29 -3.36 13.86
C TRP A 146 2.91 -2.59 12.70
N ARG A 147 2.73 -1.26 12.64
CA ARG A 147 3.33 -0.43 11.59
C ARG A 147 4.86 -0.36 11.69
N LEU A 148 5.44 -0.73 12.83
CA LEU A 148 6.90 -0.89 12.94
C LEU A 148 7.46 -2.04 12.08
N PHE A 149 6.62 -2.95 11.61
CA PHE A 149 7.04 -4.13 10.85
C PHE A 149 6.17 -4.40 9.61
N THR A 150 5.36 -3.43 9.20
CA THR A 150 4.51 -3.55 8.00
C THR A 150 4.97 -2.54 6.96
N ASP A 151 5.16 -3.00 5.73
CA ASP A 151 5.47 -2.17 4.58
C ASP A 151 4.32 -2.19 3.58
N THR A 152 4.02 -1.04 3.01
CA THR A 152 3.07 -0.86 1.92
C THR A 152 3.82 -0.36 0.69
N VAL A 153 3.95 -1.24 -0.30
CA VAL A 153 4.58 -0.92 -1.59
C VAL A 153 3.50 -0.49 -2.57
N VAL A 154 3.68 0.68 -3.18
CA VAL A 154 2.83 1.17 -4.28
C VAL A 154 3.71 1.38 -5.50
N ASP A 155 3.31 0.83 -6.64
CA ASP A 155 4.01 1.05 -7.90
C ASP A 155 3.02 1.53 -8.97
N GLU A 156 2.80 2.84 -9.00
CA GLU A 156 1.98 3.49 -10.01
C GLU A 156 2.82 3.79 -11.26
N ALA A 157 2.29 3.40 -12.42
CA ALA A 157 2.86 3.72 -13.72
C ALA A 157 3.04 5.23 -13.91
N LEU A 158 3.96 5.61 -14.80
CA LEU A 158 4.14 7.00 -15.20
C LEU A 158 2.80 7.52 -15.78
N PRO A 159 2.21 8.59 -15.24
CA PRO A 159 0.94 9.11 -15.72
C PRO A 159 1.08 9.57 -17.18
N GLY A 160 0.08 9.29 -18.02
CA GLY A 160 0.14 9.59 -19.46
C GLY A 160 0.67 8.44 -20.32
N ALA A 161 1.23 7.39 -19.72
CA ALA A 161 1.34 6.10 -20.38
C ALA A 161 -0.06 5.47 -20.41
N VAL A 162 -0.67 5.38 -21.60
CA VAL A 162 -1.94 4.66 -21.79
C VAL A 162 -1.77 3.24 -21.23
N PRO A 163 -2.62 2.79 -20.28
CA PRO A 163 -2.52 1.43 -19.79
C PRO A 163 -2.81 0.49 -20.95
N ILE A 164 -1.82 -0.28 -21.35
CA ILE A 164 -2.05 -1.42 -22.22
C ILE A 164 -2.88 -2.39 -21.38
N SER A 165 -4.16 -2.49 -21.71
CA SER A 165 -5.09 -3.45 -21.12
C SER A 165 -4.58 -4.86 -21.45
N THR A 166 -3.76 -5.45 -20.57
CA THR A 166 -3.43 -6.88 -20.62
C THR A 166 -4.64 -7.68 -20.15
N GLN A 167 -5.57 -7.91 -21.08
CA GLN A 167 -6.48 -9.05 -20.96
C GLN A 167 -5.69 -10.30 -21.36
N THR A 168 -5.45 -11.17 -20.39
CA THR A 168 -4.74 -12.43 -20.56
C THR A 168 -5.64 -13.48 -21.23
N SER A 169 -5.05 -14.22 -22.16
CA SER A 169 -5.39 -15.58 -22.65
C SER A 169 -6.20 -15.69 -23.95
N SER A 170 -5.50 -15.79 -25.09
CA SER A 170 -5.93 -16.65 -26.19
C SER A 170 -4.71 -17.19 -26.95
N THR A 171 -4.53 -18.51 -26.90
CA THR A 171 -3.47 -19.26 -27.56
C THR A 171 -3.71 -19.32 -29.06
N THR A 172 -3.21 -18.36 -29.82
CA THR A 172 -3.09 -18.46 -31.29
C THR A 172 -1.99 -17.51 -31.78
N PRO A 173 -1.14 -17.91 -32.74
CA PRO A 173 0.03 -17.12 -33.15
C PRO A 173 -0.38 -15.80 -33.82
N PRO A 174 0.18 -14.63 -33.44
CA PRO A 174 -0.21 -13.36 -34.05
C PRO A 174 0.48 -13.14 -35.41
N THR A 175 -0.33 -12.92 -36.44
CA THR A 175 0.05 -12.23 -37.67
C THR A 175 0.46 -10.79 -37.33
N VAL A 176 1.65 -10.39 -37.76
CA VAL A 176 2.22 -9.06 -37.53
C VAL A 176 1.49 -8.04 -38.39
N SER A 177 0.46 -7.39 -37.82
CA SER A 177 -0.14 -6.19 -38.41
C SER A 177 0.58 -4.96 -37.86
N VAL A 178 1.41 -4.33 -38.71
CA VAL A 178 2.14 -3.11 -38.41
C VAL A 178 1.16 -1.94 -38.40
N ALA A 179 0.44 -1.77 -37.29
CA ALA A 179 -0.22 -0.52 -36.97
C ALA A 179 0.84 0.50 -36.53
N PRO A 180 0.78 1.77 -36.99
CA PRO A 180 1.74 2.78 -36.56
C PRO A 180 1.68 2.93 -35.04
N LYS A 181 2.79 2.59 -34.40
CA LYS A 181 3.04 2.70 -32.96
C LYS A 181 2.93 4.18 -32.60
N GLN A 182 1.74 4.65 -32.24
CA GLN A 182 1.53 5.98 -31.69
C GLN A 182 2.47 6.12 -30.49
N VAL A 183 3.46 7.00 -30.62
CA VAL A 183 4.33 7.38 -29.51
C VAL A 183 3.40 7.95 -28.45
N PRO A 184 3.25 7.31 -27.28
CA PRO A 184 2.41 7.86 -26.24
C PRO A 184 2.94 9.25 -25.88
N PRO A 185 2.05 10.26 -25.78
CA PRO A 185 2.49 11.61 -25.48
C PRO A 185 3.21 11.62 -24.13
N THR A 186 4.51 11.92 -24.15
CA THR A 186 5.36 11.86 -22.98
C THR A 186 5.10 13.07 -22.07
N PRO A 187 4.96 12.88 -20.75
CA PRO A 187 4.84 13.99 -19.81
C PRO A 187 6.08 14.90 -19.88
N LYS A 188 5.87 16.21 -19.77
CA LYS A 188 6.97 17.18 -19.66
C LYS A 188 7.35 17.33 -18.19
N VAL A 189 8.62 17.15 -17.85
CA VAL A 189 9.13 17.43 -16.51
C VAL A 189 9.25 18.95 -16.33
N LEU A 190 8.69 19.49 -15.24
CA LEU A 190 8.76 20.91 -14.88
C LEU A 190 9.78 21.17 -13.78
N LEU A 191 9.70 20.38 -12.71
CA LEU A 191 10.55 20.48 -11.52
C LEU A 191 11.03 19.09 -11.13
N THR A 192 12.22 18.99 -10.55
CA THR A 192 12.79 17.76 -10.00
C THR A 192 13.42 18.01 -8.64
N GLY A 193 13.53 16.95 -7.84
CA GLY A 193 14.17 17.00 -6.53
C GLY A 193 14.59 15.61 -6.07
N LYS A 194 15.57 15.57 -5.17
CA LYS A 194 16.01 14.34 -4.50
C LYS A 194 15.65 14.41 -3.02
N LEU A 195 15.04 13.35 -2.49
CA LEU A 195 14.73 13.25 -1.07
C LEU A 195 16.01 13.12 -0.25
N ILE A 196 16.04 13.86 0.84
CA ILE A 196 17.01 13.72 1.93
C ILE A 196 16.31 13.21 3.19
N THR A 197 17.06 12.50 4.02
CA THR A 197 16.63 12.01 5.33
C THR A 197 16.38 13.17 6.31
N HIS A 198 15.26 13.10 7.02
CA HIS A 198 14.96 13.91 8.20
C HIS A 198 14.80 13.02 9.44
N GLU A 199 13.62 12.99 10.09
CA GLU A 199 13.39 12.21 11.32
C GLU A 199 13.63 10.71 11.10
N HIS A 200 13.25 10.23 9.92
CA HIS A 200 13.39 8.83 9.52
C HIS A 200 14.19 8.73 8.24
N GLU A 201 14.99 7.66 8.12
CA GLU A 201 15.70 7.36 6.88
C GLU A 201 14.71 7.38 5.71
N THR A 202 15.01 8.23 4.72
CA THR A 202 14.11 8.45 3.59
C THR A 202 14.94 8.69 2.33
N SER A 203 14.62 7.96 1.27
CA SER A 203 15.24 8.11 -0.04
C SER A 203 14.21 8.09 -1.17
N GLY A 204 14.67 8.43 -2.38
CA GLY A 204 13.85 8.55 -3.57
C GLY A 204 14.01 9.89 -4.29
N THR A 205 13.26 10.06 -5.37
CA THR A 205 13.23 11.27 -6.18
C THR A 205 11.81 11.76 -6.38
N VAL A 206 11.67 13.07 -6.58
CA VAL A 206 10.38 13.68 -6.89
C VAL A 206 10.47 14.46 -8.19
N ALA A 207 9.38 14.48 -8.94
CA ALA A 207 9.27 15.27 -10.16
C ALA A 207 7.85 15.84 -10.30
N VAL A 208 7.73 17.12 -10.63
CA VAL A 208 6.46 17.71 -11.05
C VAL A 208 6.36 17.59 -12.55
N LEU A 209 5.37 16.84 -13.03
CA LEU A 209 5.11 16.56 -14.43
C LEU A 209 3.91 17.37 -14.93
N ARG A 210 4.00 17.88 -16.15
CA ARG A 210 2.84 18.36 -16.92
C ARG A 210 2.43 17.27 -17.90
N LEU A 211 1.18 16.86 -17.80
CA LEU A 211 0.58 15.87 -18.67
C LEU A 211 0.09 16.49 -19.99
N PRO A 212 -0.15 15.66 -21.02
CA PRO A 212 -0.58 16.13 -22.33
C PRO A 212 -1.92 16.88 -22.31
N ASP A 213 -2.78 16.58 -21.33
CA ASP A 213 -4.05 17.27 -21.08
C ASP A 213 -3.88 18.62 -20.35
N GLY A 214 -2.65 19.01 -20.03
CA GLY A 214 -2.31 20.23 -19.31
C GLY A 214 -2.39 20.10 -17.78
N SER A 215 -2.89 18.99 -17.25
CA SER A 215 -2.90 18.72 -15.81
C SER A 215 -1.48 18.51 -15.28
N ARG A 216 -1.32 18.65 -13.96
CA ARG A 216 -0.02 18.52 -13.28
C ARG A 216 -0.09 17.42 -12.23
N VAL A 217 1.01 16.69 -12.11
CA VAL A 217 1.16 15.61 -11.15
C VAL A 217 2.53 15.70 -10.49
N LEU A 218 2.57 15.59 -9.17
CA LEU A 218 3.79 15.31 -8.44
C LEU A 218 3.98 13.80 -8.41
N ARG A 219 5.06 13.33 -9.02
CA ARG A 219 5.49 11.94 -9.00
C ARG A 219 6.61 11.77 -7.99
N ILE A 220 6.50 10.72 -7.19
CA ILE A 220 7.55 10.21 -6.32
C ILE A 220 8.02 8.89 -6.92
N GLU A 221 9.33 8.71 -7.04
CA GLU A 221 9.94 7.49 -7.55
C GLU A 221 10.93 6.89 -6.56
N ASN A 222 10.93 5.56 -6.50
CA ASN A 222 11.79 4.77 -5.63
C ASN A 222 11.77 5.28 -4.18
N LEU A 223 10.58 5.61 -3.68
CA LEU A 223 10.42 5.97 -2.29
C LEU A 223 10.83 4.78 -1.43
N ASP A 224 11.59 5.06 -0.39
CA ASP A 224 11.91 4.14 0.69
C ASP A 224 11.91 4.98 1.97
N THR A 225 10.97 4.71 2.86
CA THR A 225 10.83 5.37 4.17
C THR A 225 10.08 4.47 5.15
N SER A 226 10.10 4.81 6.43
CA SER A 226 9.34 4.08 7.46
C SER A 226 7.84 4.38 7.42
N ASP A 227 7.01 3.40 7.82
CA ASP A 227 5.55 3.53 7.83
C ASP A 227 5.02 4.38 9.02
N GLY A 228 4.90 5.69 8.79
CA GLY A 228 4.45 6.66 9.78
C GLY A 228 2.91 6.74 9.90
N PRO A 229 2.38 7.03 11.10
CA PRO A 229 0.96 6.93 11.43
C PRO A 229 0.01 7.77 10.57
N ASP A 230 0.45 8.97 10.16
CA ASP A 230 -0.33 9.88 9.33
C ASP A 230 0.58 10.67 8.39
N LEU A 231 1.23 9.94 7.48
CA LEU A 231 2.10 10.53 6.47
C LEU A 231 1.28 11.20 5.36
N LYS A 232 1.70 12.40 4.98
CA LYS A 232 1.15 13.24 3.92
C LYS A 232 2.27 13.64 2.95
N VAL A 233 1.87 13.97 1.72
CA VAL A 233 2.78 14.59 0.74
C VAL A 233 2.44 16.08 0.66
N TRP A 234 3.38 16.94 1.02
CA TRP A 234 3.20 18.39 1.03
C TRP A 234 4.07 19.07 -0.02
N LEU A 235 3.52 20.07 -0.71
CA LEU A 235 4.28 21.16 -1.32
C LEU A 235 4.48 22.25 -0.27
N SER A 236 5.67 22.83 -0.17
CA SER A 236 5.99 23.84 0.84
C SER A 236 6.90 24.95 0.29
N ASP A 237 6.72 26.15 0.85
CA ASP A 237 7.63 27.27 0.68
C ASP A 237 8.86 27.16 1.60
N ALA A 238 8.99 26.12 2.43
CA ALA A 238 10.13 25.94 3.34
C ALA A 238 11.41 25.52 2.60
N ASN A 239 12.56 25.94 3.13
CA ASN A 239 13.87 25.49 2.65
C ASN A 239 14.14 24.08 3.16
N VAL A 240 14.79 23.26 2.33
CA VAL A 240 15.25 21.94 2.77
C VAL A 240 16.58 22.09 3.52
N VAL A 241 16.57 21.81 4.81
CA VAL A 241 17.74 21.89 5.68
C VAL A 241 18.05 20.49 6.21
N PRO A 242 19.24 19.92 5.97
CA PRO A 242 19.56 18.58 6.44
C PRO A 242 19.66 18.51 7.97
N GLY A 243 19.38 17.32 8.51
CA GLY A 243 19.46 17.04 9.94
C GLY A 243 18.29 17.62 10.74
N ARG A 244 18.40 17.57 12.07
CA ARG A 244 17.29 17.89 13.00
C ARG A 244 16.73 19.32 12.84
N ALA A 245 17.55 20.26 12.39
CA ALA A 245 17.09 21.63 12.15
C ALA A 245 16.00 21.74 11.07
N GLY A 246 15.92 20.79 10.14
CA GLY A 246 14.90 20.77 9.08
C GLY A 246 13.59 20.08 9.44
N TRP A 247 13.52 19.37 10.57
CA TRP A 247 12.41 18.45 10.85
C TRP A 247 11.06 19.14 11.00
N HIS A 248 11.04 20.38 11.49
CA HIS A 248 9.84 21.13 11.85
C HIS A 248 9.66 22.40 11.02
N LEU A 249 10.30 22.53 9.86
CA LEU A 249 10.25 23.80 9.09
C LEU A 249 9.04 23.93 8.17
N PHE A 250 8.32 22.84 7.91
CA PHE A 250 7.37 22.75 6.81
C PHE A 250 5.95 23.22 7.16
N ASP A 251 5.66 23.44 8.45
CA ASP A 251 4.41 23.96 9.00
C ASP A 251 4.49 25.45 9.42
N ASP A 252 5.67 26.06 9.34
CA ASP A 252 5.90 27.47 9.70
C ASP A 252 5.48 28.48 8.60
N GLY A 253 5.19 28.00 7.39
CA GLY A 253 4.96 28.81 6.19
C GLY A 253 3.77 28.37 5.33
N GLN A 254 3.79 28.71 4.05
CA GLN A 254 2.79 28.25 3.09
C GLN A 254 3.06 26.79 2.73
N TYR A 255 2.05 25.94 2.95
CA TYR A 255 2.08 24.56 2.48
C TYR A 255 0.73 24.14 1.88
N ARG A 256 0.79 23.10 1.04
CA ARG A 256 -0.36 22.45 0.42
C ARG A 256 -0.19 20.94 0.49
N SER A 257 -1.07 20.27 1.22
CA SER A 257 -1.15 18.82 1.19
C SER A 257 -1.75 18.34 -0.13
N LEU A 258 -1.07 17.40 -0.79
CA LEU A 258 -1.55 16.69 -1.97
C LEU A 258 -2.28 15.38 -1.61
N GLY A 259 -2.36 15.06 -0.32
CA GLY A 259 -3.04 13.87 0.21
C GLY A 259 -2.17 13.06 1.16
N SER A 260 -2.76 11.98 1.68
CA SER A 260 -2.05 10.95 2.46
C SER A 260 -1.06 10.19 1.59
N LEU A 261 0.08 9.81 2.16
CA LEU A 261 1.03 8.91 1.53
C LEU A 261 0.37 7.55 1.31
N LYS A 262 0.37 7.06 0.06
CA LYS A 262 -0.33 5.81 -0.30
C LYS A 262 0.45 4.57 0.10
N GLY A 263 1.79 4.65 0.14
CA GLY A 263 2.69 3.60 0.61
C GLY A 263 4.03 4.17 1.02
N ASN A 264 4.74 3.50 1.92
CA ASN A 264 6.07 3.91 2.37
C ASN A 264 7.19 3.45 1.42
N HIS A 265 6.83 2.67 0.39
CA HIS A 265 7.74 2.20 -0.66
C HIS A 265 7.19 2.40 -2.08
N GLY A 266 8.09 2.61 -3.04
CA GLY A 266 7.81 2.52 -4.48
C GLY A 266 7.48 3.84 -5.19
N ASN A 267 6.69 3.77 -6.25
CA ASN A 267 6.38 4.87 -7.16
C ASN A 267 4.93 5.32 -7.01
N GLN A 268 4.70 6.62 -6.84
CA GLN A 268 3.39 7.16 -6.51
C GLN A 268 3.15 8.51 -7.19
N ASN A 269 1.90 8.75 -7.60
CA ASN A 269 1.50 9.96 -8.29
C ASN A 269 0.44 10.73 -7.49
N TYR A 270 0.61 12.05 -7.39
CA TYR A 270 -0.27 12.95 -6.65
C TYR A 270 -0.72 14.10 -7.56
N PRO A 271 -2.02 14.25 -7.85
CA PRO A 271 -2.52 15.38 -8.63
C PRO A 271 -2.15 16.71 -7.96
N VAL A 272 -1.60 17.64 -8.73
CA VAL A 272 -1.36 19.01 -8.27
C VAL A 272 -2.55 19.87 -8.72
N PRO A 273 -3.34 20.44 -7.78
CA PRO A 273 -4.51 21.23 -8.14
C PRO A 273 -4.18 22.36 -9.12
N ALA A 274 -5.08 22.68 -10.04
CA ALA A 274 -4.86 23.71 -11.07
C ALA A 274 -4.61 25.11 -10.47
N GLY A 275 -5.20 25.41 -9.31
CA GLY A 275 -5.01 26.69 -8.60
C GLY A 275 -3.69 26.84 -7.84
N VAL A 276 -2.83 25.81 -7.81
CA VAL A 276 -1.51 25.90 -7.18
C VAL A 276 -0.52 26.58 -8.13
N THR A 277 0.04 27.72 -7.75
CA THR A 277 1.17 28.34 -8.44
C THR A 277 2.44 27.64 -7.99
N LEU A 278 3.18 26.99 -8.90
CA LEU A 278 4.34 26.19 -8.53
C LEU A 278 5.52 27.04 -8.03
N ASP A 279 5.62 28.30 -8.49
CA ASP A 279 6.70 29.21 -8.10
C ASP A 279 6.61 29.63 -6.62
N ASP A 280 5.46 29.45 -5.97
CA ASP A 280 5.26 29.71 -4.55
C ASP A 280 5.85 28.59 -3.66
N PHE A 281 6.15 27.42 -4.25
CA PHE A 281 6.63 26.24 -3.52
C PHE A 281 8.01 25.83 -4.03
N ARG A 282 8.96 25.68 -3.11
CA ARG A 282 10.35 25.32 -3.42
C ARG A 282 10.72 23.92 -2.95
N SER A 283 9.83 23.22 -2.25
CA SER A 283 10.13 21.91 -1.71
C SER A 283 8.92 20.99 -1.65
N VAL A 284 9.22 19.70 -1.55
CA VAL A 284 8.28 18.63 -1.20
C VAL A 284 8.69 18.05 0.14
N ALA A 285 7.73 17.78 1.03
CA ALA A 285 7.95 17.06 2.27
C ALA A 285 7.05 15.83 2.37
N ILE A 286 7.63 14.74 2.86
CA ILE A 286 6.89 13.62 3.43
C ILE A 286 6.66 13.97 4.90
N TRP A 287 5.48 14.47 5.21
CA TRP A 287 5.14 15.06 6.51
C TRP A 287 4.29 14.13 7.35
N CYS A 288 4.63 13.93 8.62
CA CYS A 288 3.80 13.20 9.57
C CYS A 288 2.94 14.19 10.37
N ASP A 289 1.66 14.29 10.02
CA ASP A 289 0.74 15.26 10.63
C ASP A 289 0.58 15.03 12.14
N ARG A 290 0.51 13.76 12.55
CA ARG A 290 0.37 13.37 13.96
C ARG A 290 1.53 13.80 14.85
N PHE A 291 2.75 13.83 14.31
CA PHE A 291 3.97 14.09 15.08
C PHE A 291 4.62 15.43 14.73
N ASN A 292 4.08 16.17 13.76
CA ASN A 292 4.55 17.48 13.34
C ASN A 292 6.04 17.46 12.94
N VAL A 293 6.43 16.43 12.19
CA VAL A 293 7.80 16.20 11.73
C VAL A 293 7.84 15.76 10.27
N SER A 294 8.87 16.20 9.58
CA SER A 294 9.23 15.70 8.25
C SER A 294 10.03 14.41 8.36
N PHE A 295 9.64 13.39 7.60
CA PHE A 295 10.41 12.15 7.45
C PHE A 295 11.49 12.31 6.39
N GLY A 296 11.19 13.00 5.30
CA GLY A 296 12.16 13.41 4.30
C GLY A 296 11.63 14.58 3.49
N ALA A 297 12.55 15.30 2.86
CA ALA A 297 12.20 16.44 2.02
C ALA A 297 13.09 16.53 0.79
N ALA A 298 12.57 17.15 -0.26
CA ALA A 298 13.27 17.37 -1.51
C ALA A 298 13.13 18.83 -1.94
N GLU A 299 14.25 19.47 -2.23
CA GLU A 299 14.27 20.78 -2.87
C GLU A 299 13.86 20.61 -4.33
N LEU A 300 12.93 21.45 -4.81
CA LEU A 300 12.45 21.45 -6.19
C LEU A 300 13.27 22.42 -7.02
N LYS A 301 13.82 21.93 -8.13
CA LYS A 301 14.61 22.68 -9.10
C LYS A 301 14.02 22.53 -10.50
N PRO A 302 14.07 23.57 -11.36
CA PRO A 302 13.74 23.43 -12.77
C PRO A 302 14.50 22.26 -13.41
N ALA A 303 13.77 21.46 -14.19
CA ALA A 303 14.31 20.31 -14.91
C ALA A 303 15.16 20.72 -16.13
#